data_AF-A0A0Q6SXB1-F1
#
_entry.id   AF-A0A0Q6SXB1-F1
#
_cell.length_a   1.000
_cell.length_b   1.000
_cell.length_c   1.000
_cell.angle_alpha   90.00
_cell.angle_beta   90.00
_cell.angle_gamma   90.00
#
_symmetry.space_group_name_H-M   'P 1'
#
loop_
_entity.id
_entity.type
_entity.pdbx_description
1 polymer ?
#
loop_
_entity_poly.entity_id
_entity_poly.type
_entity_poly.pdbx_seq_one_letter_code
_entity_poly.pdbx_strand_id
1 'polypeptide(L)'
;MFRVPLLVALALSITFGVGILSAVSALKATVGFGSISLGPWVAFPNAQTADTDPYAKAHRARTGKLLYGGAEGLQFTAAKDDSGATLTTACSYDISGTTPPARFWTLYSANTGDVPLRATSDLPGALNAWTVLRKPDTSFVIHVSPSARPDNWLAVPRAGAFKLVLTLLDTPAAGSSGVIDLAMPKIVKTECGNG
;
A
#
# COMPACT_ATOMS: atom_id res chain seq x y z
N MET A 1 -54.22 -12.16 3.50
CA MET A 1 -53.27 -13.20 3.07
C MET A 1 -51.79 -12.76 3.05
N PHE A 2 -51.46 -11.47 3.22
CA PHE A 2 -50.05 -11.00 3.16
C PHE A 2 -49.29 -10.95 4.50
N ARG A 3 -49.93 -11.21 5.65
CA ARG A 3 -49.26 -11.11 6.96
C ARG A 3 -48.06 -12.06 7.12
N VAL A 4 -48.24 -13.33 6.78
CA VAL A 4 -47.18 -14.34 6.89
C VAL A 4 -46.01 -14.05 5.92
N PRO A 5 -46.22 -13.83 4.60
CA PRO A 5 -45.11 -13.54 3.70
C PRO A 5 -44.38 -12.24 4.06
N LEU A 6 -45.07 -11.23 4.59
CA LEU A 6 -44.44 -9.98 5.06
C LEU A 6 -43.53 -10.22 6.27
N LEU A 7 -43.98 -11.00 7.25
CA LEU A 7 -43.16 -11.35 8.42
C LEU A 7 -41.95 -12.20 8.04
N VAL A 8 -42.11 -13.13 7.10
CA VAL A 8 -41.00 -13.93 6.56
C VAL A 8 -40.00 -13.03 5.83
N ALA A 9 -40.46 -12.13 4.95
CA ALA A 9 -39.58 -11.20 4.25
C ALA A 9 -38.82 -10.28 5.21
N LEU A 10 -39.48 -9.80 6.27
CA LEU A 10 -38.85 -8.97 7.31
C LEU A 10 -37.80 -9.77 8.09
N ALA A 11 -38.11 -10.98 8.52
CA ALA A 11 -37.19 -11.84 9.25
C ALA A 11 -35.94 -12.20 8.41
N LEU A 12 -36.12 -12.52 7.13
CA LEU A 12 -35.01 -12.79 6.22
C LEU A 12 -34.17 -11.52 5.99
N SER A 13 -34.82 -10.37 5.78
CA SER A 13 -34.12 -9.09 5.60
C SER A 13 -33.27 -8.72 6.81
N ILE A 14 -33.79 -8.92 8.03
CA ILE A 14 -33.04 -8.65 9.27
C ILE A 14 -31.89 -9.67 9.41
N THR A 15 -32.18 -10.96 9.25
CA THR A 15 -31.17 -12.02 9.48
C THR A 15 -30.01 -11.90 8.49
N PHE A 16 -30.31 -11.81 7.19
CA PHE A 16 -29.28 -11.64 6.18
C PHE A 16 -28.67 -10.25 6.22
N GLY A 17 -29.45 -9.19 6.42
CA GLY A 17 -28.94 -7.82 6.50
C GLY A 17 -27.93 -7.65 7.61
N VAL A 18 -28.29 -8.05 8.84
CA VAL A 18 -27.39 -7.99 10.00
C VAL A 18 -26.21 -8.93 9.83
N GLY A 19 -26.43 -10.16 9.34
CA GLY A 19 -25.36 -11.14 9.10
C GLY A 19 -24.33 -10.63 8.08
N ILE A 20 -24.78 -10.08 6.96
CA ILE A 20 -23.92 -9.50 5.92
C ILE A 20 -23.18 -8.28 6.46
N LEU A 21 -23.88 -7.36 7.13
CA LEU A 21 -23.24 -6.17 7.72
C LEU A 21 -22.16 -6.53 8.73
N SER A 22 -22.42 -7.53 9.59
CA SER A 22 -21.45 -8.04 10.56
C SER A 22 -20.22 -8.64 9.86
N ALA A 23 -20.43 -9.55 8.90
CA ALA A 23 -19.33 -10.20 8.18
C ALA A 23 -18.48 -9.18 7.40
N VAL A 24 -19.11 -8.22 6.73
CA VAL A 24 -18.43 -7.13 6.02
C VAL A 24 -17.65 -6.25 6.99
N SER A 25 -18.17 -5.98 8.18
CA SER A 25 -17.50 -5.16 9.19
C SER A 25 -16.27 -5.86 9.76
N ALA A 26 -16.37 -7.16 10.05
CA ALA A 26 -15.23 -7.97 10.49
C ALA A 26 -14.12 -8.01 9.42
N LEU A 27 -14.49 -8.22 8.14
CA LEU A 27 -13.54 -8.22 7.02
C LEU A 27 -12.85 -6.87 6.78
N LYS A 28 -13.42 -5.75 7.25
CA LYS A 28 -12.79 -4.42 7.20
C LYS A 28 -11.80 -4.19 8.33
N ALA A 29 -11.98 -4.86 9.48
CA ALA A 29 -11.13 -4.67 10.65
C ALA A 29 -9.75 -5.34 10.49
N THR A 30 -9.64 -6.35 9.63
CA THR A 30 -8.41 -7.13 9.43
C THR A 30 -7.93 -7.03 7.98
N VAL A 31 -6.66 -6.63 7.80
CA VAL A 31 -6.01 -6.49 6.48
C VAL A 31 -5.29 -7.77 6.02
N GLY A 32 -5.43 -8.87 6.78
CA GLY A 32 -4.78 -10.16 6.53
C GLY A 32 -3.78 -10.52 7.63
N PHE A 33 -3.45 -11.81 7.72
CA PHE A 33 -2.44 -12.35 8.64
C PHE A 33 -1.13 -12.63 7.90
N GLY A 34 0.00 -12.64 8.63
CA GLY A 34 1.33 -12.90 8.05
C GLY A 34 1.97 -11.69 7.38
N SER A 35 1.74 -10.48 7.91
CA SER A 35 2.49 -9.30 7.50
C SER A 35 3.94 -9.37 7.95
N ILE A 36 4.83 -8.90 7.10
CA ILE A 36 6.21 -8.58 7.44
C ILE A 36 6.35 -7.05 7.52
N SER A 37 7.14 -6.59 8.47
CA SER A 37 7.44 -5.17 8.66
C SER A 37 8.95 -4.96 8.63
N LEU A 38 9.41 -4.11 7.72
CA LEU A 38 10.80 -3.75 7.53
C LEU A 38 10.90 -2.22 7.63
N GLY A 39 11.22 -1.73 8.83
CA GLY A 39 11.10 -0.31 9.15
C GLY A 39 9.66 0.18 8.94
N PRO A 40 9.42 1.28 8.20
CA PRO A 40 8.07 1.78 7.93
C PRO A 40 7.29 0.97 6.88
N TRP A 41 7.94 0.04 6.19
CA TRP A 41 7.35 -0.71 5.08
C TRP A 41 6.72 -2.03 5.55
N VAL A 42 5.50 -2.27 5.09
CA VAL A 42 4.72 -3.47 5.41
C VAL A 42 4.36 -4.19 4.12
N ALA A 43 4.58 -5.50 4.08
CA ALA A 43 4.17 -6.37 2.99
C ALA A 43 3.48 -7.64 3.51
N PHE A 44 2.76 -8.33 2.61
CA PHE A 44 2.05 -9.57 2.92
C PHE A 44 2.47 -10.67 1.92
N PRO A 45 3.62 -11.33 2.12
CA PRO A 45 4.21 -12.27 1.13
C PRO A 45 3.44 -13.60 1.04
N ASN A 46 2.80 -14.02 2.13
CA ASN A 46 1.96 -15.21 2.10
C ASN A 46 0.61 -14.93 1.45
N ALA A 47 0.31 -13.66 1.13
CA ALA A 47 -0.94 -13.31 0.49
C ALA A 47 -1.02 -13.79 -0.97
N GLN A 48 0.02 -14.39 -1.51
CA GLN A 48 0.07 -14.89 -2.88
C GLN A 48 0.18 -16.42 -2.92
N THR A 49 0.06 -17.09 -1.76
CA THR A 49 0.28 -18.54 -1.61
C THR A 49 -1.01 -19.31 -1.32
N ALA A 50 -0.97 -20.64 -1.50
CA ALA A 50 -2.06 -21.55 -1.15
C ALA A 50 -2.41 -21.49 0.36
N ASP A 51 -1.39 -21.24 1.19
CA ASP A 51 -1.45 -21.11 2.65
C ASP A 51 -2.05 -19.79 3.14
N THR A 52 -2.55 -18.97 2.21
CA THR A 52 -3.34 -17.80 2.57
C THR A 52 -4.50 -18.18 3.50
N ASP A 53 -4.65 -17.43 4.58
CA ASP A 53 -5.82 -17.41 5.46
C ASP A 53 -7.16 -17.09 4.73
N PRO A 54 -8.26 -17.81 5.00
CA PRO A 54 -9.57 -17.58 4.38
C PRO A 54 -10.06 -16.12 4.35
N TYR A 55 -9.78 -15.30 5.37
CA TYR A 55 -10.20 -13.89 5.38
C TYR A 55 -9.40 -13.05 4.39
N ALA A 56 -8.11 -13.33 4.23
CA ALA A 56 -7.30 -12.71 3.19
C ALA A 56 -7.76 -13.12 1.77
N LYS A 57 -8.24 -14.36 1.57
CA LYS A 57 -8.88 -14.78 0.30
C LYS A 57 -10.16 -13.98 0.04
N ALA A 58 -11.03 -13.84 1.04
CA ALA A 58 -12.27 -13.08 0.95
C ALA A 58 -12.03 -11.58 0.67
N HIS A 59 -11.06 -10.98 1.35
CA HIS A 59 -10.67 -9.58 1.14
C HIS A 59 -10.22 -9.35 -0.30
N ARG A 60 -9.42 -10.26 -0.88
CA ARG A 60 -8.99 -10.20 -2.29
C ARG A 60 -10.15 -10.32 -3.27
N ALA A 61 -10.99 -11.34 -3.07
CA ALA A 61 -12.15 -11.57 -3.92
C ALA A 61 -13.04 -10.31 -3.98
N ARG A 62 -13.15 -9.60 -2.86
CA ARG A 62 -13.86 -8.32 -2.78
C ARG A 62 -13.12 -7.16 -3.45
N THR A 63 -11.80 -7.06 -3.31
CA THR A 63 -11.02 -5.95 -3.85
C THR A 63 -10.82 -6.07 -5.37
N GLY A 64 -10.99 -7.27 -5.95
CA GLY A 64 -11.00 -7.48 -7.41
C GLY A 64 -9.68 -7.17 -8.12
N LYS A 65 -8.57 -7.13 -7.37
CA LYS A 65 -7.24 -6.84 -7.90
C LYS A 65 -6.55 -8.14 -8.32
N LEU A 66 -5.93 -8.12 -9.51
CA LEU A 66 -4.98 -9.15 -9.91
C LEU A 66 -3.75 -9.04 -9.01
N LEU A 67 -3.37 -10.14 -8.39
CA LEU A 67 -2.17 -10.24 -7.57
C LEU A 67 -1.02 -10.72 -8.43
N TYR A 68 0.19 -10.30 -8.06
CA TYR A 68 1.41 -10.95 -8.52
C TYR A 68 1.45 -12.37 -7.98
N GLY A 69 1.85 -13.34 -8.80
CA GLY A 69 2.26 -14.65 -8.33
C GLY A 69 3.44 -14.54 -7.36
N GLY A 70 3.64 -15.56 -6.51
CA GLY A 70 4.75 -15.58 -5.53
C GLY A 70 6.16 -15.47 -6.13
N ALA A 71 6.31 -15.64 -7.45
CA ALA A 71 7.56 -15.42 -8.19
C ALA A 71 7.53 -14.17 -9.08
N GLU A 72 6.42 -13.45 -9.17
CA GLU A 72 6.25 -12.31 -10.08
C GLU A 72 6.56 -10.97 -9.39
N GLY A 73 6.25 -10.83 -8.10
CA GLY A 73 6.49 -9.58 -7.41
C GLY A 73 5.96 -9.50 -5.98
N LEU A 74 6.43 -8.49 -5.25
CA LEU A 74 6.01 -8.18 -3.88
C LEU A 74 5.74 -6.68 -3.73
N GLN A 75 4.61 -6.36 -3.11
CA GLN A 75 4.23 -4.98 -2.83
C GLN A 75 4.44 -4.65 -1.35
N PHE A 76 5.15 -3.56 -1.11
CA PHE A 76 5.33 -2.92 0.19
C PHE A 76 4.50 -1.65 0.26
N THR A 77 3.91 -1.40 1.42
CA THR A 77 3.18 -0.17 1.72
C THR A 77 3.75 0.48 2.96
N ALA A 78 3.89 1.80 2.94
CA ALA A 78 4.30 2.58 4.10
C ALA A 78 3.28 3.68 4.36
N ALA A 79 2.62 3.63 5.52
CA ALA A 79 1.69 4.67 5.98
C ALA A 79 2.32 5.57 7.06
N LYS A 80 3.55 5.26 7.46
CA LYS A 80 4.31 5.98 8.49
C LYS A 80 5.71 6.28 7.98
N ASP A 81 6.37 7.27 8.58
CA ASP A 81 7.79 7.51 8.44
C ASP A 81 8.61 6.61 9.39
N ASP A 82 9.94 6.66 9.29
CA ASP A 82 10.87 5.91 10.16
C ASP A 82 10.74 6.28 11.65
N SER A 83 10.21 7.46 11.98
CA SER A 83 9.95 7.86 13.37
C SER A 83 8.62 7.30 13.91
N GLY A 84 7.85 6.62 13.07
CA GLY A 84 6.55 6.04 13.41
C GLY A 84 5.37 7.00 13.28
N ALA A 85 5.58 8.23 12.77
CA ALA A 85 4.53 9.19 12.56
C ALA A 85 3.80 8.93 11.23
N THR A 86 2.48 9.10 11.22
CA THR A 86 1.66 8.90 10.02
C THR A 86 2.06 9.85 8.89
N LEU A 87 2.14 9.34 7.66
CA LEU A 87 2.39 10.16 6.48
C LEU A 87 1.17 11.01 6.15
N THR A 88 1.40 12.32 6.05
CA THR A 88 0.38 13.32 5.71
C THR A 88 0.88 14.23 4.60
N THR A 89 -0.01 14.61 3.69
CA THR A 89 0.30 15.50 2.55
C THR A 89 0.54 16.96 2.98
N ALA A 90 0.43 17.25 4.28
CA ALA A 90 0.83 18.54 4.86
C ALA A 90 2.35 18.64 5.06
N CYS A 91 3.06 17.52 4.99
CA CYS A 91 4.51 17.46 5.12
C CYS A 91 5.17 16.91 3.85
N SER A 92 6.46 17.20 3.72
CA SER A 92 7.40 16.64 2.76
C SER A 92 8.23 15.55 3.42
N TYR A 93 8.61 14.56 2.62
CA TYR A 93 9.40 13.41 3.06
C TYR A 93 10.46 13.09 2.03
N ASP A 94 11.61 12.61 2.49
CA ASP A 94 12.65 12.07 1.65
C ASP A 94 12.70 10.55 1.81
N ILE A 95 12.60 9.85 0.70
CA ILE A 95 12.82 8.40 0.63
C ILE A 95 14.25 8.18 0.15
N SER A 96 15.12 7.64 1.00
CA SER A 96 16.55 7.54 0.70
C SER A 96 17.12 6.16 0.97
N GLY A 97 18.11 5.78 0.15
CA GLY A 97 18.81 4.51 0.25
C GLY A 97 18.71 3.71 -1.04
N THR A 98 18.59 2.39 -0.91
CA THR A 98 18.47 1.45 -2.02
C THR A 98 17.14 0.72 -1.93
N THR A 99 16.65 0.19 -3.05
CA THR A 99 15.58 -0.81 -3.03
C THR A 99 16.15 -2.21 -2.83
N PRO A 100 15.37 -3.15 -2.29
CA PRO A 100 15.71 -4.56 -2.34
C PRO A 100 15.99 -5.04 -3.77
N PRO A 101 16.72 -6.16 -3.94
CA PRO A 101 16.98 -6.74 -5.25
C PRO A 101 15.67 -7.09 -5.96
N ALA A 102 15.49 -6.55 -7.15
CA ALA A 102 14.36 -6.81 -8.04
C ALA A 102 14.77 -6.45 -9.46
N ARG A 103 14.20 -7.08 -10.48
CA ARG A 103 14.45 -6.69 -11.88
C ARG A 103 13.91 -5.30 -12.18
N PHE A 104 12.79 -4.95 -11.57
CA PHE A 104 12.15 -3.64 -11.73
C PHE A 104 11.38 -3.24 -10.48
N TRP A 105 11.16 -1.95 -10.29
CA TRP A 105 10.31 -1.45 -9.22
C TRP A 105 9.52 -0.21 -9.64
N THR A 106 8.37 -0.02 -9.00
CA THR A 106 7.54 1.19 -9.11
C THR A 106 7.21 1.74 -7.73
N LEU A 107 7.09 3.06 -7.64
CA LEU A 107 6.72 3.77 -6.42
C LEU A 107 5.64 4.79 -6.75
N TYR A 108 4.55 4.80 -5.99
CA TYR A 108 3.53 5.83 -6.10
C TYR A 108 2.87 6.08 -4.74
N SER A 109 2.11 7.17 -4.64
CA SER A 109 1.31 7.48 -3.46
C SER A 109 -0.15 7.04 -3.64
N ALA A 110 -0.77 6.52 -2.59
CA ALA A 110 -2.18 6.17 -2.53
C ALA A 110 -2.84 6.72 -1.27
N ASN A 111 -4.16 6.87 -1.28
CA ASN A 111 -4.91 7.18 -0.07
C ASN A 111 -5.04 5.93 0.83
N THR A 112 -5.65 6.08 1.99
CA THR A 112 -5.89 4.97 2.93
C THR A 112 -6.71 3.83 2.31
N GLY A 113 -7.58 4.13 1.34
CA GLY A 113 -8.40 3.17 0.59
C GLY A 113 -7.75 2.55 -0.65
N ASP A 114 -6.42 2.62 -0.79
CA ASP A 114 -5.67 2.04 -1.93
C ASP A 114 -5.95 2.66 -3.31
N VAL A 115 -6.52 3.86 -3.35
CA VAL A 115 -6.70 4.62 -4.58
C VAL A 115 -5.45 5.47 -4.81
N PRO A 116 -4.78 5.36 -5.98
CA PRO A 116 -3.64 6.21 -6.31
C PRO A 116 -3.99 7.69 -6.19
N LEU A 117 -3.14 8.44 -5.49
CA LEU A 117 -3.21 9.88 -5.42
C LEU A 117 -2.48 10.46 -6.63
N ARG A 118 -3.12 11.43 -7.29
CA ARG A 118 -2.53 12.24 -8.36
C ARG A 118 -2.78 13.70 -8.03
N ALA A 119 -1.73 14.52 -8.05
CA ALA A 119 -1.87 15.96 -7.89
C ALA A 119 -2.63 16.54 -9.09
N THR A 120 -2.10 16.32 -10.28
CA THR A 120 -2.68 16.64 -11.59
C THR A 120 -2.16 15.63 -12.61
N SER A 121 -2.68 15.63 -13.84
CA SER A 121 -2.25 14.65 -14.87
C SER A 121 -0.86 14.90 -15.44
N ASP A 122 -0.35 16.11 -15.30
CA ASP A 122 0.94 16.61 -15.82
C ASP A 122 2.08 16.51 -14.80
N LEU A 123 1.78 16.26 -13.53
CA LEU A 123 2.78 16.15 -12.47
C LEU A 123 3.19 14.70 -12.20
N PRO A 124 4.44 14.46 -11.74
CA PRO A 124 4.98 13.12 -11.53
C PRO A 124 4.29 12.42 -10.34
N GLY A 125 3.24 11.64 -10.62
CA GLY A 125 2.50 10.86 -9.61
C GLY A 125 3.05 9.47 -9.32
N ALA A 126 4.09 9.04 -10.04
CA ALA A 126 4.78 7.78 -9.83
C ALA A 126 6.24 7.86 -10.33
N LEU A 127 7.11 7.07 -9.71
CA LEU A 127 8.50 6.87 -10.12
C LEU A 127 8.77 5.37 -10.33
N ASN A 128 9.82 5.06 -11.07
CA ASN A 128 10.21 3.67 -11.32
C ASN A 128 11.73 3.54 -11.45
N ALA A 129 12.19 2.28 -11.53
CA ALA A 129 13.61 1.95 -11.55
C ALA A 129 14.41 2.56 -12.73
N TRP A 130 13.75 2.92 -13.85
CA TRP A 130 14.38 3.52 -15.03
C TRP A 130 14.42 5.04 -14.99
N THR A 131 13.39 5.67 -14.44
CA THR A 131 13.28 7.14 -14.43
C THR A 131 13.89 7.78 -13.19
N VAL A 132 14.20 6.99 -12.16
CA VAL A 132 14.86 7.49 -10.97
C VAL A 132 16.31 7.91 -11.27
N LEU A 133 16.68 9.10 -10.83
CA LEU A 133 18.06 9.56 -10.79
C LEU A 133 18.78 8.90 -9.61
N ARG A 134 19.85 8.18 -9.91
CA ARG A 134 20.67 7.49 -8.89
C ARG A 134 22.00 8.19 -8.69
N LYS A 135 22.53 8.07 -7.47
CA LYS A 135 23.89 8.43 -7.12
C LYS A 135 24.88 7.38 -7.65
N PRO A 136 26.19 7.68 -7.69
CA PRO A 136 27.22 6.73 -8.13
C PRO A 136 27.26 5.42 -7.35
N ASP A 137 26.84 5.43 -6.09
CA ASP A 137 26.73 4.26 -5.21
C ASP A 137 25.42 3.46 -5.41
N THR A 138 24.65 3.78 -6.45
CA THR A 138 23.32 3.22 -6.79
C THR A 138 22.16 3.61 -5.86
N SER A 139 22.44 4.35 -4.78
CA SER A 139 21.39 4.90 -3.92
C SER A 139 20.62 6.01 -4.62
N PHE A 140 19.44 6.32 -4.10
CA PHE A 140 18.63 7.44 -4.56
C PHE A 140 18.09 8.24 -3.38
N VAL A 141 17.63 9.45 -3.68
CA VAL A 141 16.78 10.25 -2.81
C VAL A 141 15.56 10.63 -3.64
N ILE A 142 14.36 10.34 -3.14
CA ILE A 142 13.08 10.71 -3.75
C ILE A 142 12.38 11.69 -2.81
N HIS A 143 12.03 12.86 -3.32
CA HIS A 143 11.32 13.89 -2.58
C HIS A 143 9.82 13.70 -2.77
N VAL A 144 9.11 13.33 -1.72
CA VAL A 144 7.64 13.26 -1.70
C VAL A 144 7.12 14.55 -1.12
N SER A 145 6.51 15.39 -1.95
CA SER A 145 6.13 16.75 -1.56
C SER A 145 4.97 17.29 -2.39
N PRO A 146 4.06 18.09 -1.79
CA PRO A 146 3.04 18.81 -2.55
C PRO A 146 3.62 19.97 -3.37
N SER A 147 4.79 20.49 -2.97
CA SER A 147 5.53 21.53 -3.69
C SER A 147 6.60 20.91 -4.59
N ALA A 148 6.88 21.55 -5.73
CA ALA A 148 7.90 21.11 -6.67
C ALA A 148 9.28 20.98 -6.00
N ARG A 149 9.99 19.90 -6.32
CA ARG A 149 11.36 19.63 -5.88
C ARG A 149 12.21 19.27 -7.10
N PRO A 150 13.52 19.54 -7.07
CA PRO A 150 14.42 19.10 -8.12
C PRO A 150 14.56 17.57 -8.12
N ASP A 151 15.10 17.05 -9.22
CA ASP A 151 15.46 15.64 -9.41
C ASP A 151 14.26 14.68 -9.26
N ASN A 152 14.35 13.72 -8.33
CA ASN A 152 13.35 12.68 -8.11
C ASN A 152 12.17 13.18 -7.30
N TRP A 153 11.32 14.00 -7.89
CA TRP A 153 10.12 14.49 -7.22
C TRP A 153 8.92 13.57 -7.47
N LEU A 154 8.27 13.16 -6.38
CA LEU A 154 6.97 12.50 -6.37
C LEU A 154 5.92 13.51 -5.86
N ALA A 155 5.10 14.00 -6.77
CA ALA A 155 4.07 15.00 -6.49
C ALA A 155 2.87 14.38 -5.77
N VAL A 156 2.51 14.92 -4.62
CA VAL A 156 1.33 14.49 -3.84
C VAL A 156 0.31 15.62 -3.71
N PRO A 157 -1.00 15.38 -3.92
CA PRO A 157 -2.04 16.38 -3.67
C PRO A 157 -2.15 16.68 -2.18
N ARG A 158 -2.70 17.85 -1.81
CA ARG A 158 -3.11 18.13 -0.43
C ARG A 158 -4.42 17.40 -0.11
N ALA A 159 -4.33 16.11 0.22
CA ALA A 159 -5.47 15.20 0.40
C ALA A 159 -5.54 14.52 1.78
N GLY A 160 -4.67 14.89 2.73
CA GLY A 160 -4.67 14.38 4.10
C GLY A 160 -3.68 13.24 4.33
N ALA A 161 -4.09 12.18 5.03
CA ALA A 161 -3.24 11.02 5.25
C ALA A 161 -3.10 10.20 3.97
N PHE A 162 -1.89 9.69 3.72
CA PHE A 162 -1.60 8.88 2.54
C PHE A 162 -0.66 7.73 2.88
N LYS A 163 -0.44 6.84 1.93
CA LYS A 163 0.55 5.79 1.99
C LYS A 163 1.38 5.76 0.72
N LEU A 164 2.62 5.34 0.86
CA LEU A 164 3.51 5.02 -0.25
C LEU A 164 3.33 3.55 -0.61
N VAL A 165 3.37 3.25 -1.89
CA VAL A 165 3.25 1.90 -2.42
C VAL A 165 4.45 1.63 -3.30
N LEU A 166 5.34 0.78 -2.83
CA LEU A 166 6.53 0.31 -3.53
C LEU A 166 6.24 -1.12 -4.03
N THR A 167 6.30 -1.32 -5.34
CA THR A 167 6.12 -2.66 -5.92
C THR A 167 7.45 -3.12 -6.51
N LEU A 168 7.91 -4.29 -6.09
CA LEU A 168 9.07 -4.97 -6.63
C LEU A 168 8.60 -6.05 -7.59
N LEU A 169 9.17 -6.09 -8.78
CA LEU A 169 8.82 -7.03 -9.85
C LEU A 169 10.02 -7.94 -10.13
N ASP A 170 9.74 -9.24 -10.25
CA ASP A 170 10.75 -10.29 -10.43
C ASP A 170 11.82 -10.16 -9.33
N THR A 171 11.40 -10.40 -8.09
CA THR A 171 12.21 -10.21 -6.88
C THR A 171 12.31 -11.51 -6.08
N PRO A 172 13.51 -11.88 -5.59
CA PRO A 172 13.65 -13.01 -4.67
C PRO A 172 12.93 -12.76 -3.34
N ALA A 173 12.61 -11.50 -2.99
CA ALA A 173 11.87 -11.16 -1.79
C ALA A 173 10.42 -11.65 -1.80
N ALA A 174 9.88 -12.02 -2.97
CA ALA A 174 8.56 -12.63 -3.05
C ALA A 174 8.57 -14.10 -2.60
N GLY A 175 9.74 -14.77 -2.62
CA GLY A 175 9.94 -16.10 -2.05
C GLY A 175 10.16 -16.04 -0.53
N SER A 176 9.51 -16.93 0.22
CA SER A 176 9.48 -16.92 1.70
C SER A 176 10.84 -17.01 2.40
N SER A 177 11.90 -17.40 1.70
CA SER A 177 13.25 -17.58 2.25
C SER A 177 14.11 -16.32 2.27
N GLY A 178 13.73 -15.25 1.56
CA GLY A 178 14.60 -14.10 1.33
C GLY A 178 14.34 -12.86 2.17
N VAL A 179 13.28 -12.84 3.01
CA VAL A 179 12.71 -11.54 3.43
C VAL A 179 13.30 -10.94 4.71
N ILE A 180 14.14 -11.68 5.42
CA ILE A 180 14.53 -11.33 6.81
C ILE A 180 15.63 -10.24 6.85
N ASP A 181 16.25 -9.88 5.72
CA ASP A 181 17.36 -8.90 5.71
C ASP A 181 17.36 -7.97 4.46
N LEU A 182 16.17 -7.55 4.02
CA LEU A 182 16.05 -6.62 2.91
C LEU A 182 16.45 -5.20 3.34
N ALA A 183 17.45 -4.63 2.68
CA ALA A 183 17.74 -3.21 2.74
C ALA A 183 16.59 -2.42 2.08
N MET A 184 15.70 -1.89 2.92
CA MET A 184 14.61 -1.01 2.50
C MET A 184 15.05 0.45 2.54
N PRO A 185 14.52 1.31 1.65
CA PRO A 185 14.81 2.73 1.72
C PRO A 185 14.10 3.35 2.93
N LYS A 186 14.78 4.28 3.61
CA LYS A 186 14.22 5.01 4.75
C LYS A 186 13.28 6.10 4.27
N ILE A 187 12.27 6.42 5.06
CA ILE A 187 11.32 7.51 4.85
C ILE A 187 11.51 8.49 6.00
N VAL A 188 12.09 9.65 5.70
CA VAL A 188 12.37 10.68 6.71
C VAL A 188 11.55 11.92 6.41
N LYS A 189 10.84 12.41 7.41
CA LYS A 189 10.12 13.69 7.34
C LYS A 189 11.12 14.85 7.29
N THR A 190 11.00 15.71 6.29
CA THR A 190 11.95 16.81 6.07
C THR A 190 11.37 18.17 6.45
N GLU A 191 10.12 18.43 6.09
CA GLU A 191 9.48 19.72 6.29
C GLU A 191 7.98 19.50 6.47
N CYS A 192 7.33 20.26 7.36
CA CYS A 192 5.88 20.36 7.36
C CYS A 192 5.50 21.78 7.01
N GLY A 193 4.55 21.94 6.08
CA GLY A 193 4.00 23.25 5.81
C GLY A 193 3.33 23.76 7.08
N ASN A 194 3.84 24.84 7.64
CA ASN A 194 2.98 25.75 8.38
C ASN A 194 2.03 26.33 7.34
N GLY A 195 0.72 26.17 7.55
CA GLY A 195 -0.33 26.53 6.59
C GLY A 195 -0.18 27.93 6.00
#